data_AF-A0AAD7HCE8-F1
#
_entry.id   AF-A0AAD7HCE8-F1
#
_cell.length_a   1.000
_cell.length_b   1.000
_cell.length_c   1.000
_cell.angle_alpha   90.00
_cell.angle_beta   90.00
_cell.angle_gamma   90.00
#
_symmetry.space_group_name_H-M   'P 1'
#
loop_
_entity.id
_entity.type
_entity.pdbx_description
1 polymer ?
#
loop_
_entity_poly.entity_id
_entity_poly.type
_entity_poly.pdbx_seq_one_letter_code
_entity_poly.pdbx_strand_id
1 'polypeptide(L)'
;PRPILDRNGRIVAVLASQPDNPNYRAAADAAFAAMRRAGDAARFPAEMKKHRRGLFAAVNVGLSYGKGQSTPGWLDGKDYRELAEEMLANIGIQRMAGFADAAFAIWAPRLHVYYKECDRKLRTRHPLLRRPFVGSVYFCAAFNFGRNVWTFKYRDVLNLAFGWCAIQALGRYDATLGGHLVLWDLELVVEFPHGALILLPSATVAHSNVPVREGEEWVSFTQFSAGGIFRYVDNGFQTVAE
;
A
#
# COMPACT_ATOMS: atom_id res chain seq x y z
N PRO A 1 6.59 -13.21 12.42
CA PRO A 1 6.97 -11.82 12.05
C PRO A 1 8.47 -11.61 12.32
N ARG A 2 9.16 -10.76 11.55
CA ARG A 2 10.60 -10.47 11.71
C ARG A 2 10.86 -8.96 11.61
N PRO A 3 11.23 -8.26 12.70
CA PRO A 3 11.62 -6.86 12.63
C PRO A 3 12.99 -6.71 11.96
N ILE A 4 13.19 -5.60 11.26
CA ILE A 4 14.48 -5.18 10.71
C ILE A 4 14.97 -4.01 11.58
N LEU A 5 16.19 -4.14 12.10
CA LEU A 5 16.74 -3.21 13.09
C LEU A 5 17.89 -2.38 12.50
N ASP A 6 18.00 -1.12 12.93
CA ASP A 6 19.21 -0.33 12.74
C ASP A 6 20.32 -0.77 13.73
N ARG A 7 21.51 -0.18 13.60
CA ARG A 7 22.65 -0.43 14.49
C ARG A 7 22.40 -0.10 15.97
N ASN A 8 21.35 0.65 16.28
CA ASN A 8 20.96 1.06 17.64
C ASN A 8 19.78 0.23 18.17
N GLY A 9 19.37 -0.83 17.46
CA GLY A 9 18.22 -1.66 17.84
C GLY A 9 16.86 -1.02 17.56
N ARG A 10 16.78 0.05 16.77
CA ARG A 10 15.51 0.68 16.37
C ARG A 10 14.89 -0.09 15.22
N ILE A 11 13.60 -0.35 15.31
CA ILE A 11 12.85 -1.00 14.22
C ILE A 11 12.69 -0.01 13.06
N VAL A 12 13.23 -0.35 11.90
CA VAL A 12 13.13 0.48 10.68
C VAL A 12 12.09 -0.03 9.70
N ALA A 13 11.79 -1.34 9.74
CA ALA A 13 10.75 -1.99 8.95
C ALA A 13 10.38 -3.32 9.64
N VAL A 14 9.25 -3.92 9.25
CA VAL A 14 8.87 -5.25 9.75
C VAL A 14 8.28 -6.11 8.66
N LEU A 15 8.83 -7.32 8.53
CA LEU A 15 8.22 -8.43 7.80
C LEU A 15 7.15 -9.04 8.71
N ALA A 16 5.94 -8.48 8.65
CA ALA A 16 4.83 -8.89 9.50
C ALA A 16 4.29 -10.29 9.15
N SER A 17 4.68 -10.84 7.99
CA SER A 17 4.25 -12.15 7.49
C SER A 17 2.73 -12.19 7.33
N GLN A 18 2.08 -13.31 7.62
CA GLN A 18 0.63 -13.49 7.66
C GLN A 18 0.21 -14.02 9.03
N PRO A 19 -1.00 -13.70 9.52
CA PRO A 19 -1.58 -14.36 10.68
C PRO A 19 -1.67 -15.86 10.45
N ASP A 20 -1.39 -16.66 11.48
CA ASP A 20 -1.69 -18.09 11.48
C ASP A 20 -3.20 -18.30 11.70
N ASN A 21 -3.97 -17.96 10.68
CA ASN A 21 -5.43 -17.98 10.70
C ASN A 21 -5.95 -18.43 9.32
N PRO A 22 -6.62 -19.58 9.23
CA PRO A 22 -7.21 -20.07 7.96
C PRO A 22 -8.15 -19.06 7.31
N ASN A 23 -8.88 -18.26 8.10
CA ASN A 23 -9.78 -17.23 7.58
C ASN A 23 -9.04 -16.06 6.93
N TYR A 24 -7.80 -15.77 7.36
CA TYR A 24 -6.94 -14.79 6.69
C TYR A 24 -6.41 -15.33 5.37
N ARG A 25 -5.96 -16.59 5.34
CA ARG A 25 -5.49 -17.22 4.10
C ARG A 25 -6.60 -17.25 3.04
N ALA A 26 -7.79 -17.70 3.42
CA ALA A 26 -8.96 -17.68 2.53
C ALA A 26 -9.33 -16.25 2.07
N ALA A 27 -9.12 -15.24 2.91
CA ALA A 27 -9.31 -13.84 2.55
C ALA A 27 -8.28 -13.35 1.51
N ALA A 28 -7.02 -13.73 1.66
CA ALA A 28 -5.97 -13.42 0.70
C ALA A 28 -6.19 -14.13 -0.65
N ASP A 29 -6.61 -15.40 -0.63
CA ASP A 29 -6.99 -16.15 -1.84
C ASP A 29 -8.16 -15.48 -2.57
N ALA A 30 -9.20 -15.09 -1.83
CA ALA A 30 -10.37 -14.40 -2.38
C ALA A 30 -10.01 -13.01 -2.95
N ALA A 31 -9.15 -12.26 -2.26
CA ALA A 31 -8.65 -10.97 -2.73
C ALA A 31 -7.83 -11.12 -4.02
N PHE A 32 -6.93 -12.10 -4.07
CA PHE A 32 -6.16 -12.43 -5.26
C PHE A 32 -7.07 -12.77 -6.45
N ALA A 33 -8.04 -13.67 -6.24
CA ALA A 33 -8.97 -14.07 -7.29
C ALA A 33 -9.81 -12.89 -7.81
N ALA A 34 -10.27 -12.00 -6.92
CA ALA A 34 -11.00 -10.79 -7.29
C ALA A 34 -10.13 -9.83 -8.11
N MET A 35 -8.91 -9.53 -7.64
CA MET A 35 -7.98 -8.66 -8.36
C MET A 35 -7.61 -9.20 -9.74
N ARG A 36 -7.39 -10.52 -9.87
CA ARG A 36 -7.09 -11.16 -11.16
C ARG A 36 -8.26 -11.04 -12.13
N ARG A 37 -9.49 -11.35 -11.69
CA ARG A 37 -10.69 -11.22 -12.53
C ARG A 37 -10.93 -9.78 -12.96
N ALA A 38 -10.90 -8.83 -12.01
CA ALA A 38 -11.10 -7.42 -12.29
C ALA A 38 -10.01 -6.87 -13.24
N GLY A 39 -8.75 -7.25 -13.02
CA GLY A 39 -7.65 -6.82 -13.86
C GLY A 39 -7.73 -7.33 -15.30
N ASP A 40 -8.17 -8.57 -15.51
CA ASP A 40 -8.39 -9.14 -16.84
C ASP A 40 -9.59 -8.48 -17.55
N ALA A 41 -10.65 -8.16 -16.81
CA ALA A 41 -11.85 -7.49 -17.34
C ALA A 41 -11.62 -6.01 -17.70
N ALA A 42 -10.77 -5.31 -16.94
CA ALA A 42 -10.55 -3.87 -17.05
C ALA A 42 -9.93 -3.40 -18.38
N ARG A 43 -9.30 -4.32 -19.14
CA ARG A 43 -8.63 -4.02 -20.42
C ARG A 43 -7.79 -2.73 -20.38
N PHE A 44 -6.94 -2.61 -19.36
CA PHE A 44 -6.09 -1.42 -19.18
C PHE A 44 -5.28 -1.09 -20.44
N PRO A 45 -5.29 0.17 -20.90
CA PRO A 45 -4.57 0.56 -22.09
C PRO A 45 -3.06 0.60 -21.84
N ALA A 46 -2.26 0.55 -22.91
CA ALA A 46 -0.81 0.36 -22.82
C ALA A 46 -0.11 1.53 -22.11
N GLU A 47 -0.57 2.75 -22.33
CA GLU A 47 -0.05 3.97 -21.70
C GLU A 47 -0.23 3.96 -20.17
N MET A 48 -1.30 3.35 -19.65
CA MET A 48 -1.51 3.23 -18.20
C MET A 48 -0.55 2.21 -17.57
N LYS A 49 -0.11 1.21 -18.34
CA LYS A 49 0.81 0.18 -17.85
C LYS A 49 2.24 0.68 -17.75
N LYS A 50 2.61 1.75 -18.46
CA LYS A 50 3.98 2.27 -18.47
C LYS A 50 4.12 3.46 -17.53
N HIS A 51 4.76 3.23 -16.38
CA HIS A 51 5.01 4.30 -15.42
C HIS A 51 6.34 4.11 -14.67
N ARG A 52 6.75 5.13 -13.91
CA ARG A 52 8.05 5.16 -13.21
C ARG A 52 8.37 3.95 -12.33
N ARG A 53 7.35 3.22 -11.84
CA ARG A 53 7.52 2.09 -10.93
C ARG A 53 7.64 0.74 -11.65
N GLY A 54 7.31 0.64 -12.93
CA GLY A 54 7.24 -0.65 -13.63
C GLY A 54 6.26 -0.65 -14.81
N LEU A 55 6.02 -1.85 -15.32
CA LEU A 55 5.21 -2.13 -16.52
C LEU A 55 3.92 -2.89 -16.17
N PHE A 56 3.03 -2.24 -15.41
CA PHE A 56 1.76 -2.81 -14.97
C PHE A 56 0.72 -1.71 -14.71
N ALA A 57 -0.56 -2.08 -14.61
CA ALA A 57 -1.61 -1.11 -14.32
C ALA A 57 -1.75 -0.91 -12.81
N ALA A 58 -1.77 0.34 -12.35
CA ALA A 58 -1.95 0.69 -10.94
C ALA A 58 -3.18 1.59 -10.79
N VAL A 59 -4.16 1.15 -10.00
CA VAL A 59 -5.33 1.96 -9.63
C VAL A 59 -5.14 2.44 -8.20
N ASN A 60 -4.97 3.75 -8.03
CA ASN A 60 -4.85 4.38 -6.71
C ASN A 60 -6.19 4.99 -6.32
N VAL A 61 -6.58 4.76 -5.07
CA VAL A 61 -7.81 5.28 -4.49
C VAL A 61 -7.54 5.83 -3.09
N GLY A 62 -8.23 6.89 -2.71
CA GLY A 62 -8.10 7.44 -1.36
C GLY A 62 -7.88 8.93 -1.29
N LEU A 63 -7.75 9.43 -0.08
CA LEU A 63 -7.53 10.84 0.17
C LEU A 63 -6.06 11.21 -0.07
N SER A 64 -5.83 12.24 -0.86
CA SER A 64 -4.49 12.78 -1.12
C SER A 64 -4.51 14.31 -1.09
N TYR A 65 -3.34 14.92 -0.93
CA TYR A 65 -3.17 16.37 -0.97
C TYR A 65 -1.82 16.74 -1.57
N GLY A 66 -1.83 17.62 -2.57
CA GLY A 66 -0.65 18.15 -3.25
C GLY A 66 -0.99 18.69 -4.64
N LYS A 67 0.03 18.98 -5.46
CA LYS A 67 -0.14 19.45 -6.85
C LYS A 67 -1.03 20.71 -6.99
N GLY A 68 -0.85 21.68 -6.08
CA GLY A 68 -1.58 22.95 -6.10
C GLY A 68 -3.04 22.87 -5.61
N GLN A 69 -3.47 21.75 -5.04
CA GLN A 69 -4.79 21.66 -4.42
C GLN A 69 -4.90 22.57 -3.18
N SER A 70 -6.03 23.26 -3.03
CA SER A 70 -6.33 24.08 -1.84
C SER A 70 -6.92 23.27 -0.69
N THR A 71 -7.52 22.11 -0.98
CA THR A 71 -8.07 21.17 0.00
C THR A 71 -7.74 19.73 -0.40
N PRO A 72 -7.69 18.79 0.57
CA PRO A 72 -7.50 17.37 0.29
C PRO A 72 -8.58 16.82 -0.66
N GLY A 73 -8.15 16.09 -1.67
CA GLY A 73 -9.00 15.55 -2.73
C GLY A 73 -9.02 14.02 -2.72
N TRP A 74 -10.14 13.46 -3.18
CA TRP A 74 -10.29 12.03 -3.35
C TRP A 74 -9.73 11.57 -4.70
N LEU A 75 -8.78 10.63 -4.66
CA LEU A 75 -8.36 9.84 -5.81
C LEU A 75 -9.41 8.76 -6.03
N ASP A 76 -10.10 8.80 -7.16
CA ASP A 76 -11.23 7.92 -7.47
C ASP A 76 -10.87 6.79 -8.44
N GLY A 77 -9.59 6.60 -8.77
CA GLY A 77 -9.18 5.65 -9.81
C GLY A 77 -9.50 6.10 -11.23
N LYS A 78 -9.97 7.34 -11.44
CA LYS A 78 -10.35 7.93 -12.73
C LYS A 78 -11.37 7.06 -13.47
N ASP A 79 -11.04 6.63 -14.69
CA ASP A 79 -11.87 5.78 -15.54
C ASP A 79 -12.14 4.38 -14.94
N TYR A 80 -11.44 4.03 -13.86
CA TYR A 80 -11.57 2.75 -13.16
C TYR A 80 -12.24 2.87 -11.80
N ARG A 81 -13.09 3.88 -11.61
CA ARG A 81 -13.79 4.13 -10.35
C ARG A 81 -14.63 2.94 -9.89
N GLU A 82 -15.43 2.33 -10.77
CA GLU A 82 -16.27 1.18 -10.41
C GLU A 82 -15.43 0.00 -9.94
N LEU A 83 -14.34 -0.29 -10.65
CA LEU A 83 -13.37 -1.31 -10.26
C LEU A 83 -12.72 -0.98 -8.91
N ALA A 84 -12.37 0.28 -8.66
CA ALA A 84 -11.81 0.69 -7.38
C ALA A 84 -12.83 0.48 -6.24
N GLU A 85 -14.09 0.86 -6.43
CA GLU A 85 -15.15 0.63 -5.43
C GLU A 85 -15.41 -0.87 -5.19
N GLU A 86 -15.36 -1.71 -6.23
CA GLU A 86 -15.45 -3.17 -6.10
C GLU A 86 -14.31 -3.70 -5.21
N MET A 87 -13.07 -3.25 -5.43
CA MET A 87 -11.93 -3.67 -4.61
C MET A 87 -12.03 -3.16 -3.16
N LEU A 88 -12.55 -1.94 -2.95
CA LEU A 88 -12.80 -1.42 -1.60
C LEU A 88 -13.91 -2.19 -0.87
N ALA A 89 -14.93 -2.65 -1.60
CA ALA A 89 -16.04 -3.45 -1.04
C ALA A 89 -15.68 -4.92 -0.80
N ASN A 90 -14.58 -5.41 -1.39
CA ASN A 90 -14.17 -6.81 -1.25
C ASN A 90 -13.75 -7.14 0.19
N ILE A 91 -14.45 -8.09 0.82
CA ILE A 91 -14.23 -8.51 2.21
C ILE A 91 -12.80 -9.03 2.44
N GLY A 92 -12.22 -9.72 1.47
CA GLY A 92 -10.84 -10.21 1.55
C GLY A 92 -9.83 -9.06 1.66
N ILE A 93 -9.98 -8.06 0.79
CA ILE A 93 -9.16 -6.84 0.80
C ILE A 93 -9.37 -6.05 2.10
N GLN A 94 -10.61 -5.91 2.58
CA GLN A 94 -10.88 -5.23 3.86
C GLN A 94 -10.22 -5.93 5.04
N ARG A 95 -10.22 -7.26 5.08
CA ARG A 95 -9.51 -8.05 6.11
C ARG A 95 -8.00 -7.85 6.04
N MET A 96 -7.44 -7.87 4.83
CA MET A 96 -6.02 -7.59 4.62
C MET A 96 -5.66 -6.17 5.06
N ALA A 97 -6.53 -5.19 4.77
CA ALA A 97 -6.33 -3.80 5.18
C ALA A 97 -6.33 -3.65 6.71
N GLY A 98 -7.27 -4.30 7.40
CA GLY A 98 -7.33 -4.33 8.86
C GLY A 98 -6.15 -5.05 9.51
N PHE A 99 -5.65 -6.14 8.92
CA PHE A 99 -4.43 -6.78 9.40
C PHE A 99 -3.22 -5.84 9.32
N ALA A 100 -3.08 -5.12 8.21
CA ALA A 100 -2.02 -4.13 8.06
C ALA A 100 -2.12 -2.97 9.06
N ASP A 101 -3.33 -2.50 9.38
CA ASP A 101 -3.54 -1.51 10.43
C ASP A 101 -3.14 -2.02 11.81
N ALA A 102 -3.59 -3.23 12.17
CA ALA A 102 -3.28 -3.86 13.45
C ALA A 102 -1.77 -4.11 13.61
N ALA A 103 -1.10 -4.59 12.55
CA ALA A 103 0.33 -4.75 12.54
C ALA A 103 1.05 -3.40 12.72
N PHE A 104 0.57 -2.33 12.07
CA PHE A 104 1.15 -1.00 12.23
C PHE A 104 1.00 -0.47 13.67
N ALA A 105 -0.16 -0.64 14.27
CA ALA A 105 -0.40 -0.27 15.67
C ALA A 105 0.54 -1.01 16.65
N ILE A 106 0.86 -2.27 16.38
CA ILE A 106 1.78 -3.07 17.23
C ILE A 106 3.23 -2.64 17.05
N TRP A 107 3.69 -2.51 15.79
CA TRP A 107 5.12 -2.37 15.50
C TRP A 107 5.62 -0.92 15.52
N ALA A 108 4.74 0.06 15.34
CA ALA A 108 5.08 1.47 15.43
C ALA A 108 3.94 2.30 16.07
N PRO A 109 3.58 2.02 17.34
CA PRO A 109 2.39 2.58 18.00
C PRO A 109 2.36 4.11 18.01
N ARG A 110 3.51 4.76 18.26
CA ARG A 110 3.60 6.23 18.26
C ARG A 110 3.28 6.82 16.88
N LEU A 111 3.75 6.17 15.82
CA LEU A 111 3.50 6.61 14.46
C LEU A 111 2.05 6.32 14.04
N HIS A 112 1.50 5.18 14.46
CA HIS A 112 0.07 4.87 14.25
C HIS A 112 -0.84 5.91 14.92
N VAL A 113 -0.54 6.30 16.17
CA VAL A 113 -1.25 7.38 16.87
C VAL A 113 -1.13 8.71 16.12
N TYR A 114 0.04 9.04 15.57
CA TYR A 114 0.20 10.24 14.73
C TYR A 114 -0.72 10.22 13.50
N TYR A 115 -0.87 9.07 12.83
CA TYR A 115 -1.82 8.93 11.72
C TYR A 115 -3.28 9.08 12.18
N LYS A 116 -3.65 8.45 13.30
CA LYS A 116 -5.00 8.58 13.89
C LYS A 116 -5.34 10.02 14.23
N GLU A 117 -4.41 10.74 14.84
CA GLU A 117 -4.61 12.12 15.26
C GLU A 117 -4.70 13.07 14.05
N CYS A 118 -3.88 12.83 13.03
CA CYS A 118 -3.99 13.54 11.76
C CYS A 118 -5.40 13.36 11.15
N ASP A 119 -5.92 12.13 11.09
CA ASP A 119 -7.28 11.89 10.58
C ASP A 119 -8.36 12.52 11.45
N ARG A 120 -8.24 12.43 12.78
CA ARG A 120 -9.21 13.02 13.70
C ARG A 120 -9.37 14.51 13.42
N LYS A 121 -8.25 15.25 13.36
CA LYS A 121 -8.23 16.68 13.03
C LYS A 121 -8.83 16.94 11.64
N LEU A 122 -8.46 16.12 10.67
CA LEU A 122 -8.93 16.24 9.29
C LEU A 122 -10.45 16.07 9.18
N ARG A 123 -11.02 15.09 9.88
CA ARG A 123 -12.47 14.84 9.94
C ARG A 123 -13.22 15.92 10.70
N THR A 124 -12.64 16.47 11.77
CA THR A 124 -13.23 17.62 12.45
C THR A 124 -13.36 18.80 11.49
N ARG A 125 -12.35 19.05 10.65
CA ARG A 125 -12.36 20.15 9.68
C ARG A 125 -13.21 19.88 8.43
N HIS A 126 -13.25 18.62 8.00
CA HIS A 126 -13.88 18.16 6.76
C HIS A 126 -14.66 16.85 7.03
N PRO A 127 -15.87 16.93 7.62
CA PRO A 127 -16.59 15.76 8.12
C PRO A 127 -17.05 14.78 7.04
N LEU A 128 -17.15 15.23 5.79
CA LEU A 128 -17.61 14.43 4.65
C LEU A 128 -16.48 13.63 3.96
N LEU A 129 -15.23 13.71 4.46
CA LEU A 129 -14.13 12.96 3.86
C LEU A 129 -14.29 11.45 4.09
N ARG A 130 -14.38 10.71 2.99
CA ARG A 130 -14.34 9.24 2.97
C ARG A 130 -12.92 8.71 3.22
N ARG A 131 -12.84 7.43 3.58
CA ARG A 131 -11.60 6.66 3.67
C ARG A 131 -11.69 5.44 2.75
N PRO A 132 -10.53 4.90 2.29
CA PRO A 132 -10.53 3.63 1.58
C PRO A 132 -11.11 2.51 2.45
N PHE A 133 -10.65 2.40 3.69
CA PHE A 133 -11.09 1.39 4.63
C PHE A 133 -11.35 2.00 6.01
N VAL A 134 -12.49 1.67 6.61
CA VAL A 134 -12.87 2.17 7.94
C VAL A 134 -11.90 1.66 9.02
N GLY A 135 -11.49 0.40 8.92
CA GLY A 135 -10.57 -0.27 9.86
C GLY A 135 -9.08 0.01 9.62
N SER A 136 -8.73 1.11 8.96
CA SER A 136 -7.34 1.44 8.61
C SER A 136 -7.03 2.92 8.78
N VAL A 137 -5.85 3.23 9.30
CA VAL A 137 -5.35 4.61 9.42
C VAL A 137 -4.80 5.19 8.11
N TYR A 138 -4.62 4.36 7.08
CA TYR A 138 -4.06 4.79 5.81
C TYR A 138 -5.06 5.64 5.00
N PHE A 139 -4.59 6.76 4.46
CA PHE A 139 -5.41 7.65 3.63
C PHE A 139 -5.61 7.16 2.19
N CYS A 140 -4.67 6.35 1.66
CA CYS A 140 -4.73 5.81 0.31
C CYS A 140 -4.51 4.29 0.25
N ALA A 141 -5.01 3.70 -0.82
CA ALA A 141 -4.72 2.35 -1.26
C ALA A 141 -4.32 2.31 -2.74
N ALA A 142 -3.50 1.32 -3.10
CA ALA A 142 -3.16 1.00 -4.48
C ALA A 142 -3.46 -0.47 -4.76
N PHE A 143 -4.08 -0.70 -5.91
CA PHE A 143 -4.30 -2.03 -6.49
C PHE A 143 -3.43 -2.14 -7.73
N ASN A 144 -2.41 -2.99 -7.68
CA ASN A 144 -1.49 -3.20 -8.78
C ASN A 144 -1.91 -4.46 -9.56
N PHE A 145 -2.45 -4.25 -10.75
CA PHE A 145 -3.06 -5.27 -11.60
C PHE A 145 -2.11 -5.79 -12.67
N GLY A 146 -2.27 -7.08 -12.97
CA GLY A 146 -1.52 -7.78 -14.00
C GLY A 146 -1.51 -9.28 -13.72
N ARG A 147 -0.62 -9.98 -14.42
CA ARG A 147 -0.30 -11.40 -14.18
C ARG A 147 1.08 -11.57 -13.54
N ASN A 148 2.03 -10.70 -13.87
CA ASN A 148 3.38 -10.70 -13.29
C ASN A 148 3.77 -9.27 -12.93
N VAL A 149 3.18 -8.75 -11.84
CA VAL A 149 3.41 -7.38 -11.39
C VAL A 149 4.73 -7.30 -10.64
N TRP A 150 5.71 -6.64 -11.24
CA TRP A 150 6.99 -6.34 -10.61
C TRP A 150 7.42 -4.90 -10.85
N THR A 151 8.34 -4.44 -10.03
CA THR A 151 8.70 -3.02 -9.96
C THR A 151 10.18 -2.80 -10.23
N PHE A 152 10.49 -1.66 -10.84
CA PHE A 152 11.86 -1.14 -10.88
C PHE A 152 12.28 -0.67 -9.48
N LYS A 153 13.55 -0.33 -9.26
CA LYS A 153 13.99 0.33 -8.01
C LYS A 153 13.34 1.71 -7.90
N TYR A 154 12.58 1.98 -6.83
CA TYR A 154 12.00 3.30 -6.60
C TYR A 154 11.88 3.67 -5.11
N ARG A 155 11.54 4.94 -4.85
CA ARG A 155 11.05 5.45 -3.57
C ARG A 155 9.71 6.14 -3.79
N ASP A 156 8.79 6.01 -2.84
CA ASP A 156 7.53 6.75 -2.86
C ASP A 156 7.71 8.14 -2.26
N VAL A 157 8.47 8.99 -2.95
CA VAL A 157 8.90 10.32 -2.46
C VAL A 157 7.76 11.28 -2.09
N LEU A 158 6.51 10.97 -2.45
CA LEU A 158 5.33 11.76 -2.09
C LEU A 158 4.66 11.29 -0.78
N ASN A 159 5.03 10.12 -0.27
CA ASN A 159 4.53 9.61 1.01
C ASN A 159 5.19 10.35 2.16
N LEU A 160 4.58 10.26 3.35
CA LEU A 160 5.18 10.80 4.56
C LEU A 160 6.58 10.19 4.76
N ALA A 161 7.62 11.04 4.87
CA ALA A 161 9.02 10.61 4.83
C ALA A 161 9.37 9.56 5.89
N PHE A 162 8.91 9.76 7.12
CA PHE A 162 9.04 8.81 8.24
C PHE A 162 7.81 7.91 8.41
N GLY A 163 6.82 8.06 7.53
CA GLY A 163 5.59 7.27 7.53
C GLY A 163 5.85 5.87 6.98
N TRP A 164 5.16 4.88 7.52
CA TRP A 164 5.24 3.52 7.01
C TRP A 164 4.13 3.28 6.00
N CYS A 165 4.39 2.42 5.02
CA CYS A 165 3.41 1.90 4.06
C CYS A 165 3.27 0.39 4.26
N ALA A 166 2.08 -0.13 4.00
CA ALA A 166 1.80 -1.55 4.03
C ALA A 166 1.76 -2.12 2.62
N ILE A 167 2.67 -3.04 2.30
CA ILE A 167 2.69 -3.75 1.02
C ILE A 167 2.32 -5.20 1.28
N GLN A 168 1.37 -5.73 0.52
CA GLN A 168 0.93 -7.12 0.61
C GLN A 168 1.03 -7.81 -0.75
N ALA A 169 1.68 -8.97 -0.76
CA ALA A 169 1.79 -9.83 -1.93
C ALA A 169 0.56 -10.74 -2.10
N LEU A 170 0.10 -10.91 -3.32
CA LEU A 170 -1.01 -11.80 -3.67
C LEU A 170 -0.67 -12.55 -4.95
N GLY A 171 -0.80 -13.87 -4.95
CA GLY A 171 -0.41 -14.65 -6.12
C GLY A 171 -0.43 -16.16 -5.96
N ARG A 172 -0.09 -16.85 -7.04
CA ARG A 172 0.20 -18.29 -7.08
C ARG A 172 1.60 -18.46 -7.65
N TYR A 173 2.57 -18.61 -6.76
CA TYR A 173 3.99 -18.71 -7.09
C TYR A 173 4.76 -19.35 -5.92
N ASP A 174 5.93 -19.86 -6.23
CA ASP A 174 6.91 -20.31 -5.24
C ASP A 174 7.80 -19.14 -4.80
N ALA A 175 7.61 -18.69 -3.56
CA ALA A 175 8.33 -17.55 -2.97
C ALA A 175 9.83 -17.80 -2.73
N THR A 176 10.30 -19.05 -2.90
CA THR A 176 11.73 -19.40 -2.83
C THR A 176 12.44 -19.27 -4.19
N LEU A 177 11.67 -19.16 -5.28
CA LEU A 177 12.18 -19.15 -6.66
C LEU A 177 11.92 -17.84 -7.41
N GLY A 178 11.11 -16.93 -6.84
CA GLY A 178 10.74 -15.67 -7.50
C GLY A 178 9.88 -14.77 -6.61
N GLY A 179 9.51 -13.59 -7.13
CA GLY A 179 8.65 -12.65 -6.39
C GLY A 179 9.30 -12.02 -5.15
N HIS A 180 10.61 -12.16 -4.97
CA HIS A 180 11.32 -11.60 -3.81
C HIS A 180 11.18 -10.08 -3.73
N LEU A 181 11.10 -9.58 -2.51
CA LEU A 181 11.18 -8.17 -2.19
C LEU A 181 12.65 -7.78 -2.00
N VAL A 182 13.06 -6.67 -2.61
CA VAL A 182 14.41 -6.11 -2.48
C VAL A 182 14.31 -4.79 -1.73
N LEU A 183 15.02 -4.69 -0.60
CA LEU A 183 15.18 -3.47 0.20
C LEU A 183 16.61 -2.97 0.01
N TRP A 184 16.79 -2.11 -0.98
CA TRP A 184 18.10 -1.76 -1.52
C TRP A 184 19.02 -1.08 -0.51
N ASP A 185 18.49 -0.11 0.25
CA ASP A 185 19.29 0.64 1.23
C ASP A 185 19.64 -0.19 2.47
N LEU A 186 18.98 -1.34 2.63
CA LEU A 186 19.21 -2.29 3.71
C LEU A 186 20.05 -3.49 3.25
N GLU A 187 20.36 -3.57 1.95
CA GLU A 187 21.06 -4.70 1.32
C GLU A 187 20.37 -6.05 1.58
N LEU A 188 19.03 -6.06 1.62
CA LEU A 188 18.23 -7.25 1.88
C LEU A 188 17.42 -7.69 0.66
N VAL A 189 17.44 -9.00 0.42
CA VAL A 189 16.51 -9.70 -0.47
C VAL A 189 15.71 -10.67 0.39
N VAL A 190 14.38 -10.62 0.27
CA VAL A 190 13.47 -11.33 1.16
C VAL A 190 12.45 -12.12 0.34
N GLU A 191 12.33 -13.41 0.64
CA GLU A 191 11.21 -14.22 0.19
C GLU A 191 9.90 -13.60 0.69
N PHE A 192 9.02 -13.25 -0.23
CA PHE A 192 7.80 -12.51 0.11
C PHE A 192 6.58 -13.30 -0.38
N PRO A 193 6.03 -14.22 0.45
CA PRO A 193 5.02 -15.17 0.00
C PRO A 193 3.62 -14.58 -0.08
N HIS A 194 2.72 -15.31 -0.75
CA HIS A 194 1.30 -14.97 -0.86
C HIS A 194 0.71 -14.62 0.53
N GLY A 195 -0.02 -13.50 0.59
CA GLY A 195 -0.69 -13.02 1.79
C GLY A 195 0.24 -12.34 2.79
N ALA A 196 1.56 -12.34 2.57
CA ALA A 196 2.51 -11.70 3.47
C ALA A 196 2.41 -10.18 3.42
N LEU A 197 2.68 -9.56 4.57
CA LEU A 197 2.74 -8.12 4.77
C LEU A 197 4.16 -7.68 5.12
N ILE A 198 4.60 -6.58 4.52
CA ILE A 198 5.70 -5.76 5.03
C ILE A 198 5.19 -4.36 5.37
N LEU A 199 5.68 -3.81 6.48
CA LEU A 199 5.57 -2.40 6.81
C LEU A 199 6.95 -1.76 6.70
N LEU A 200 7.09 -0.71 5.89
CA LEU A 200 8.36 -0.01 5.70
C LEU A 200 8.17 1.49 5.39
N PRO A 201 9.18 2.34 5.67
CA PRO A 201 9.15 3.74 5.28
C PRO A 201 9.47 3.90 3.79
N SER A 202 8.45 3.69 2.95
CA SER A 202 8.60 3.57 1.48
C SER A 202 9.09 4.85 0.79
N ALA A 203 8.99 6.00 1.46
CA ALA A 203 9.52 7.28 0.99
C ALA A 203 11.05 7.38 1.13
N THR A 204 11.65 6.70 2.10
CA THR A 204 13.09 6.80 2.42
C THR A 204 13.86 5.53 2.08
N VAL A 205 13.24 4.35 2.18
CA VAL A 205 13.85 3.07 1.78
C VAL A 205 13.52 2.77 0.31
N ALA A 206 14.55 2.74 -0.53
CA ALA A 206 14.45 2.29 -1.90
C ALA A 206 14.11 0.79 -1.94
N HIS A 207 13.05 0.46 -2.67
CA HIS A 207 12.54 -0.90 -2.73
C HIS A 207 12.07 -1.27 -4.14
N SER A 208 11.99 -2.57 -4.39
CA SER A 208 11.41 -3.16 -5.59
C SER A 208 11.03 -4.61 -5.32
N ASN A 209 10.37 -5.27 -6.26
CA ASN A 209 10.21 -6.73 -6.28
C ASN A 209 10.68 -7.30 -7.62
N VAL A 210 11.14 -8.55 -7.59
CA VAL A 210 11.55 -9.28 -8.81
C VAL A 210 10.36 -10.01 -9.41
N PRO A 211 10.38 -10.31 -10.73
CA PRO A 211 9.33 -11.11 -11.36
C PRO A 211 9.20 -12.50 -10.71
N VAL A 212 8.00 -13.06 -10.79
CA VAL A 212 7.78 -14.50 -10.57
C VAL A 212 8.18 -15.28 -11.82
N ARG A 213 8.29 -16.61 -11.71
CA ARG A 213 8.66 -17.46 -12.84
C ARG A 213 7.60 -17.45 -13.93
N GLU A 214 7.97 -17.91 -15.11
CA GLU A 214 7.01 -18.15 -16.19
C GLU A 214 5.90 -19.12 -15.74
N GLY A 215 4.65 -18.77 -16.05
CA GLY A 215 3.46 -19.52 -15.64
C GLY A 215 2.92 -19.18 -14.24
N GLU A 216 3.69 -18.47 -13.42
CA GLU A 216 3.26 -18.02 -12.10
C GLU A 216 2.53 -16.66 -12.15
N GLU A 217 1.75 -16.37 -11.11
CA GLU A 217 0.94 -15.16 -11.04
C GLU A 217 1.25 -14.32 -9.79
N TRP A 218 1.44 -13.01 -9.98
CA TRP A 218 1.65 -12.03 -8.90
C TRP A 218 0.89 -10.73 -9.17
N VAL A 219 0.17 -10.27 -8.15
CA VAL A 219 -0.41 -8.92 -8.00
C VAL A 219 -0.07 -8.39 -6.60
N SER A 220 -0.31 -7.10 -6.35
CA SER A 220 -0.09 -6.55 -5.01
C SER A 220 -1.14 -5.53 -4.62
N PHE A 221 -1.41 -5.51 -3.32
CA PHE A 221 -2.25 -4.53 -2.65
C PHE A 221 -1.37 -3.71 -1.71
N THR A 222 -1.57 -2.40 -1.69
CA THR A 222 -0.76 -1.49 -0.86
C THR A 222 -1.64 -0.46 -0.18
N GLN A 223 -1.32 -0.13 1.07
CA GLN A 223 -1.88 1.03 1.76
C GLN A 223 -0.76 2.03 2.08
N PHE A 224 -1.02 3.30 1.82
CA PHE A 224 -0.02 4.36 1.96
C PHE A 224 -0.68 5.69 2.32
N SER A 225 0.13 6.70 2.59
CA SER A 225 -0.38 8.04 2.93
C SER A 225 0.58 9.11 2.42
N ALA A 226 0.06 10.00 1.59
CA ALA A 226 0.81 11.13 1.05
C ALA A 226 1.23 12.08 2.19
N GLY A 227 2.49 12.50 2.20
CA GLY A 227 3.02 13.43 3.21
C GLY A 227 2.33 14.80 3.18
N GLY A 228 1.75 15.17 2.03
CA GLY A 228 0.95 16.40 1.89
C GLY A 228 -0.21 16.50 2.88
N ILE A 229 -0.90 15.41 3.19
CA ILE A 229 -2.04 15.45 4.13
C ILE A 229 -1.57 15.85 5.53
N PHE A 230 -0.48 15.25 5.99
CA PHE A 230 0.10 15.56 7.29
C PHE A 230 0.55 17.00 7.37
N ARG A 231 1.28 17.48 6.35
CA ARG A 231 1.71 18.90 6.27
C ARG A 231 0.52 19.86 6.30
N TYR A 232 -0.55 19.55 5.57
CA TYR A 232 -1.76 20.37 5.55
C TYR A 232 -2.38 20.48 6.94
N VAL A 233 -2.51 19.36 7.67
CA VAL A 233 -3.07 19.35 9.04
C VAL A 233 -2.14 20.05 10.03
N ASP A 234 -0.83 19.77 9.98
CA ASP A 234 0.15 20.34 10.89
C ASP A 234 0.33 21.86 10.66
N ASN A 235 0.09 22.33 9.44
CA ASN A 235 0.07 23.76 9.08
C ASN A 235 -1.30 24.43 9.29
N GLY A 236 -2.14 23.90 10.18
CA GLY A 236 -3.43 24.52 10.52
C GLY A 236 -4.41 24.61 9.33
N PHE A 237 -4.38 23.63 8.43
CA PHE A 237 -5.24 23.54 7.24
C PHE A 237 -4.99 24.62 6.18
N GLN A 238 -3.76 25.11 6.09
CA GLN A 238 -3.34 26.08 5.09
C GLN A 238 -2.41 25.46 4.03
N THR A 239 -2.53 25.96 2.80
CA THR A 239 -1.57 25.70 1.74
C THR A 239 -0.22 26.30 2.12
N VAL A 240 0.85 25.53 2.07
CA VAL A 240 2.20 26.09 2.12
C VAL A 240 2.45 26.67 0.74
N ALA A 241 2.67 27.99 0.63
CA ALA A 241 3.18 28.56 -0.60
C ALA A 241 4.58 27.97 -0.84
N GLU A 242 4.79 27.34 -1.99
CA GLU A 242 6.13 26.93 -2.44
C GLU A 242 6.93 28.14 -2.91
#